data_AF-A0A957G5A1-F1
#
_entry.id   AF-A0A957G5A1-F1
#
_cell.length_a   1.000
_cell.length_b   1.000
_cell.length_c   1.000
_cell.angle_alpha   90.00
_cell.angle_beta   90.00
_cell.angle_gamma   90.00
#
_symmetry.space_group_name_H-M   'P 1'
#
loop_
_entity.id
_entity.type
_entity.pdbx_description
1 polymer ?
#
loop_
_entity_poly.entity_id
_entity_poly.type
_entity_poly.pdbx_seq_one_letter_code
_entity_poly.pdbx_strand_id
1 'polypeptide(L)'
;MAELSPKLPQSSQDSVPFWRDIRVLGVLAQIAFVIVVVISISWLVTNILENLTTLGENQFLCRDGTSSIRCAFDFLRLDAQFDISETLITYDPSDSYARALLVGLGNTIRVTVFGVILATILGTFVGIARLSSNWLISSIAKWYVDIMRNTPLLLQLFFLFFGVILLFPPISEAIQLFGLPFYLSQRGINMPWFVFMPSAGIWLAFLVGAIVLALVLWVMLGRQEERTGKARNRPFWVLLAFLAVVGIGWGGRSTNSQAMMVAKAQRIRTVDDMAATMARRLGVNELANVSSQLASGAITEEQLSAAAYQICALKDDPAEVNLTAQLRPQNIPYAVTRFDRADQATEAYAAGECEIYVARSAVLAGERA
;
A
#
# COMPACT_ATOMS: atom_id res chain seq x y z
N MET A 1 48.15 17.70 90.56
CA MET A 1 47.70 16.29 90.71
C MET A 1 47.07 15.90 89.39
N ALA A 2 47.59 14.85 88.77
CA ALA A 2 47.41 14.51 87.36
C ALA A 2 45.96 14.15 86.98
N GLU A 3 45.51 14.66 85.83
CA GLU A 3 44.27 14.28 85.15
C GLU A 3 44.33 12.81 84.71
N LEU A 4 43.43 11.97 85.26
CA LEU A 4 43.11 10.66 84.67
C LEU A 4 41.96 10.84 83.67
N SER A 5 42.30 11.07 82.40
CA SER A 5 41.37 10.88 81.29
C SER A 5 41.23 9.37 81.02
N PRO A 6 40.02 8.79 81.04
CA PRO A 6 39.83 7.38 80.69
C PRO A 6 40.06 7.19 79.18
N LYS A 7 41.03 6.37 78.81
CA LYS A 7 41.21 5.89 77.42
C LYS A 7 40.00 5.04 77.04
N LEU A 8 39.23 5.49 76.05
CA LEU A 8 38.21 4.66 75.41
C LEU A 8 38.88 3.41 74.79
N PRO A 9 38.27 2.22 74.90
CA PRO A 9 38.81 1.03 74.28
C PRO A 9 38.81 1.20 72.76
N GLN A 10 39.96 1.01 72.12
CA GLN A 10 40.07 0.96 70.68
C GLN A 10 39.28 -0.26 70.20
N SER A 11 38.17 -0.04 69.48
CA SER A 11 37.44 -1.15 68.84
C SER A 11 38.40 -1.82 67.85
N SER A 12 38.75 -3.08 68.08
CA SER A 12 39.43 -3.88 67.07
C SER A 12 38.58 -3.85 65.80
N GLN A 13 39.11 -3.30 64.72
CA GLN A 13 38.53 -3.51 63.40
C GLN A 13 38.72 -5.00 63.08
N ASP A 14 37.78 -5.83 63.52
CA ASP A 14 37.71 -7.22 63.09
C ASP A 14 37.50 -7.18 61.58
N SER A 15 38.56 -7.43 60.82
CA SER A 15 38.51 -7.57 59.37
C SER A 15 37.44 -8.61 59.06
N VAL A 16 36.33 -8.16 58.45
CA VAL A 16 35.24 -9.07 58.12
C VAL A 16 35.83 -10.15 57.20
N PRO A 17 35.73 -11.45 57.56
CA PRO A 17 36.29 -12.49 56.73
C PRO A 17 35.71 -12.44 55.32
N PHE A 18 36.51 -12.68 54.29
CA PHE A 18 36.11 -12.44 52.90
C PHE A 18 34.85 -13.20 52.47
N TRP A 19 34.55 -14.35 53.09
CA TRP A 19 33.33 -15.14 52.87
C TRP A 19 32.05 -14.56 53.51
N ARG A 20 32.17 -13.50 54.33
CA ARG A 20 31.05 -12.77 54.94
C ARG A 20 30.96 -11.32 54.44
N ASP A 21 31.90 -10.88 53.61
CA ASP A 21 31.83 -9.56 52.99
C ASP A 21 30.82 -9.58 51.83
N ILE A 22 29.78 -8.74 51.95
CA ILE A 22 28.69 -8.65 50.98
C ILE A 22 29.18 -8.22 49.59
N ARG A 23 30.29 -7.48 49.50
CA ARG A 23 30.88 -7.05 48.23
C ARG A 23 31.54 -8.23 47.53
N VAL A 24 32.27 -9.06 48.28
CA VAL A 24 32.95 -10.26 47.77
C VAL A 24 31.93 -11.32 47.36
N LEU A 25 30.92 -11.58 48.20
CA LEU A 25 29.78 -12.45 47.87
C LEU A 25 29.02 -11.97 46.63
N GLY A 26 28.80 -10.66 46.49
CA GLY A 26 28.16 -10.07 45.30
C GLY A 26 28.96 -10.31 44.02
N VAL A 27 30.27 -10.09 44.05
CA VAL A 27 31.16 -10.36 42.90
C VAL A 27 31.21 -11.86 42.57
N LEU A 28 31.34 -12.73 43.58
CA LEU A 28 31.33 -14.18 43.38
C LEU A 28 30.00 -14.68 42.80
N ALA A 29 28.87 -14.16 43.27
CA ALA A 29 27.56 -14.50 42.73
C ALA A 29 27.38 -14.04 41.27
N GLN A 30 27.89 -12.85 40.91
CA GLN A 30 27.90 -12.38 39.52
C GLN A 30 28.78 -13.25 38.62
N ILE A 31 29.97 -13.63 39.08
CA ILE A 31 30.86 -14.54 38.33
C ILE A 31 30.18 -15.90 38.13
N ALA A 32 29.58 -16.47 39.18
CA ALA A 32 28.85 -17.73 39.10
C ALA A 32 27.66 -17.63 38.13
N PHE A 33 26.91 -16.53 38.17
CA PHE A 33 25.82 -16.28 37.23
C PHE A 33 26.30 -16.22 35.78
N VAL A 34 27.39 -15.49 35.50
CA VAL A 34 27.99 -15.42 34.16
C VAL A 34 28.44 -16.80 33.68
N ILE A 35 29.08 -17.60 34.55
CA ILE A 35 29.48 -18.97 34.22
C ILE A 35 28.27 -19.82 33.84
N VAL A 36 27.20 -19.77 34.64
CA VAL A 36 25.96 -20.50 34.36
C VAL A 36 25.35 -20.07 33.03
N VAL A 37 25.26 -18.77 32.76
CA VAL A 37 24.74 -18.24 31.49
C VAL A 37 25.59 -18.71 30.31
N VAL A 38 26.92 -18.64 30.43
CA VAL A 38 27.82 -19.12 29.36
C VAL A 38 27.64 -20.60 29.13
N ILE A 39 27.59 -21.43 30.18
CA ILE A 39 27.35 -22.88 30.06
C ILE A 39 25.99 -23.15 29.42
N SER A 40 24.93 -22.47 29.85
CA SER A 40 23.59 -22.65 29.29
C SER A 40 23.52 -22.26 27.82
N ILE A 41 24.14 -21.13 27.43
CA ILE A 41 24.22 -20.71 26.03
C ILE A 41 25.04 -21.70 25.22
N SER A 42 26.22 -22.11 25.71
CA SER A 42 27.07 -23.09 25.04
C SER A 42 26.33 -24.41 24.83
N TRP A 43 25.65 -24.91 25.85
CA TRP A 43 24.83 -26.13 25.76
C TRP A 43 23.68 -25.98 24.77
N LEU A 44 22.97 -24.85 24.79
CA LEU A 44 21.87 -24.59 23.85
C LEU A 44 22.40 -24.55 22.39
N VAL A 45 23.53 -23.87 22.17
CA VAL A 45 24.15 -23.77 20.84
C VAL A 45 24.62 -25.14 20.36
N THR A 46 25.31 -25.92 21.18
CA THR A 46 25.73 -27.28 20.78
C THR A 46 24.54 -28.19 20.53
N ASN A 47 23.51 -28.12 21.36
CA ASN A 47 22.28 -28.89 21.18
C ASN A 47 21.57 -28.53 19.88
N ILE A 48 21.45 -27.24 19.55
CA ILE A 48 20.87 -26.79 18.28
C ILE A 48 21.73 -27.27 17.11
N LEU A 49 23.05 -27.07 17.16
CA LEU A 49 23.94 -27.45 16.06
C LEU A 49 23.92 -28.96 15.81
N GLU A 50 23.96 -29.79 16.85
CA GLU A 50 23.87 -31.26 16.72
C GLU A 50 22.53 -31.71 16.11
N ASN A 51 21.41 -31.13 16.56
CA ASN A 51 20.09 -31.39 15.98
C ASN A 51 19.99 -30.90 14.53
N LEU A 52 20.59 -29.76 14.21
CA LEU A 52 20.59 -29.21 12.85
C LEU A 52 21.50 -29.99 11.91
N THR A 53 22.60 -30.58 12.37
CA THR A 53 23.43 -31.45 11.54
C THR A 53 22.75 -32.79 11.26
N THR A 54 22.09 -33.37 12.26
CA THR A 54 21.38 -34.66 12.12
C THR A 54 20.13 -34.55 11.24
N LEU A 55 19.40 -33.42 11.31
CA LEU A 55 18.31 -33.11 10.38
C LEU A 55 18.82 -32.59 9.01
N GLY A 56 19.96 -31.89 9.05
CA GLY A 56 20.63 -31.21 7.94
C GLY A 56 21.04 -32.12 6.79
N GLU A 57 21.67 -33.24 7.11
CA GLU A 57 22.18 -34.20 6.12
C GLU A 57 21.06 -34.86 5.30
N ASN A 58 19.86 -35.02 5.86
CA ASN A 58 18.80 -35.82 5.26
C ASN A 58 17.64 -35.02 4.65
N GLN A 59 17.51 -33.72 4.94
CA GLN A 59 16.29 -32.95 4.61
C GLN A 59 16.52 -31.67 3.79
N PHE A 60 17.66 -30.98 3.91
CA PHE A 60 17.87 -29.68 3.23
C PHE A 60 18.82 -29.81 2.03
N LEU A 61 18.26 -30.15 0.87
CA LEU A 61 18.96 -30.23 -0.41
C LEU A 61 19.14 -28.84 -1.02
N CYS A 62 20.39 -28.43 -1.24
CA CYS A 62 20.75 -27.26 -2.01
C CYS A 62 20.51 -27.49 -3.50
N ARG A 63 20.31 -26.40 -4.26
CA ARG A 63 20.21 -26.44 -5.73
C ARG A 63 21.42 -27.10 -6.41
N ASP A 64 22.59 -27.08 -5.77
CA ASP A 64 23.84 -27.68 -6.24
C ASP A 64 23.99 -29.18 -5.85
N GLY A 65 22.96 -29.79 -5.26
CA GLY A 65 22.96 -31.21 -4.87
C GLY A 65 23.67 -31.53 -3.55
N THR A 66 24.16 -30.53 -2.83
CA THR A 66 24.76 -30.67 -1.49
C THR A 66 23.70 -30.53 -0.40
N SER A 67 23.91 -31.12 0.79
CA SER A 67 23.05 -30.91 1.95
C SER A 67 23.71 -29.96 2.94
N SER A 68 23.10 -28.78 3.17
CA SER A 68 23.65 -27.78 4.09
C SER A 68 22.56 -26.92 4.71
N ILE A 69 22.75 -26.55 5.98
CA ILE A 69 21.90 -25.60 6.71
C ILE A 69 21.84 -24.23 6.02
N ARG A 70 22.88 -23.86 5.25
CA ARG A 70 22.92 -22.60 4.48
C ARG A 70 21.81 -22.52 3.44
N CYS A 71 21.31 -23.67 2.99
CA CYS A 71 20.27 -23.80 1.98
C CYS A 71 18.86 -23.92 2.58
N ALA A 72 18.73 -23.96 3.90
CA ALA A 72 17.42 -24.01 4.57
C ALA A 72 16.54 -22.80 4.25
N PHE A 73 17.13 -21.67 3.84
CA PHE A 73 16.43 -20.46 3.43
C PHE A 73 16.34 -20.27 1.90
N ASP A 74 16.76 -21.26 1.10
CA ASP A 74 16.73 -21.12 -0.36
C ASP A 74 15.30 -21.09 -0.91
N PHE A 75 14.33 -21.62 -0.16
CA PHE A 75 12.91 -21.48 -0.45
C PHE A 75 12.46 -20.02 -0.58
N LEU A 76 13.12 -19.07 0.10
CA LEU A 76 12.81 -17.65 0.00
C LEU A 76 13.06 -17.09 -1.39
N ARG A 77 13.89 -17.74 -2.21
CA ARG A 77 14.20 -17.34 -3.59
C ARG A 77 13.34 -18.05 -4.62
N LEU A 78 12.59 -19.07 -4.22
CA LEU A 78 11.66 -19.77 -5.11
C LEU A 78 10.45 -18.90 -5.40
N ASP A 79 9.84 -19.11 -6.57
CA ASP A 79 8.62 -18.41 -6.98
C ASP A 79 7.46 -18.82 -6.05
N ALA A 80 6.70 -17.83 -5.59
CA ALA A 80 5.66 -18.04 -4.59
C ALA A 80 4.44 -18.81 -5.15
N GLN A 81 4.12 -18.62 -6.44
CA GLN A 81 3.05 -19.31 -7.18
C GLN A 81 1.64 -19.14 -6.62
N PHE A 82 1.42 -18.19 -5.71
CA PHE A 82 0.10 -17.82 -5.20
C PHE A 82 -0.12 -16.31 -5.29
N ASP A 83 -1.38 -15.92 -5.50
CA ASP A 83 -1.80 -14.53 -5.59
C ASP A 83 -2.11 -13.94 -4.21
N ILE A 84 -1.84 -12.64 -4.04
CA ILE A 84 -2.15 -11.88 -2.83
C ILE A 84 -3.16 -10.80 -3.19
N SER A 85 -4.37 -10.90 -2.62
CA SER A 85 -5.51 -10.03 -2.97
C SER A 85 -5.28 -8.53 -2.77
N GLU A 86 -4.49 -8.13 -1.78
CA GLU A 86 -4.14 -6.73 -1.49
C GLU A 86 -2.63 -6.61 -1.50
N THR A 87 -2.07 -5.69 -2.28
CA THR A 87 -0.61 -5.52 -2.39
C THR A 87 -0.23 -4.06 -2.22
N LEU A 88 0.43 -3.73 -1.11
CA LEU A 88 1.01 -2.40 -0.89
C LEU A 88 2.21 -2.15 -1.81
N ILE A 89 3.03 -3.19 -2.00
CA ILE A 89 4.19 -3.23 -2.88
C ILE A 89 3.82 -4.12 -4.05
N THR A 90 4.17 -3.73 -5.28
CA THR A 90 3.91 -4.53 -6.48
C THR A 90 4.47 -5.94 -6.29
N TYR A 91 3.61 -6.94 -6.50
CA TYR A 91 3.89 -8.36 -6.33
C TYR A 91 3.13 -9.15 -7.40
N ASP A 92 3.81 -10.13 -7.98
CA ASP A 92 3.28 -11.10 -8.92
C ASP A 92 3.46 -12.52 -8.37
N PRO A 93 2.61 -13.50 -8.70
CA PRO A 93 2.81 -14.89 -8.29
C PRO A 93 4.15 -15.50 -8.73
N SER A 94 4.78 -14.97 -9.79
CA SER A 94 6.14 -15.35 -10.23
C SER A 94 7.25 -14.73 -9.38
N ASP A 95 6.94 -13.77 -8.49
CA ASP A 95 7.92 -13.21 -7.57
C ASP A 95 8.31 -14.22 -6.46
N SER A 96 9.52 -14.02 -5.93
CA SER A 96 10.05 -14.87 -4.86
C SER A 96 9.24 -14.86 -3.55
N TYR A 97 9.25 -15.96 -2.79
CA TYR A 97 8.65 -16.04 -1.45
C TYR A 97 9.13 -14.94 -0.48
N ALA A 98 10.39 -14.51 -0.59
CA ALA A 98 10.92 -13.38 0.20
C ALA A 98 10.10 -12.11 -0.03
N ARG A 99 9.75 -11.83 -1.30
CA ARG A 99 8.94 -10.67 -1.67
C ARG A 99 7.51 -10.84 -1.20
N ALA A 100 6.93 -12.03 -1.32
CA ALA A 100 5.61 -12.36 -0.79
C ALA A 100 5.51 -12.09 0.72
N LEU A 101 6.53 -12.50 1.50
CA LEU A 101 6.62 -12.23 2.94
C LEU A 101 6.75 -10.74 3.25
N LEU A 102 7.54 -9.98 2.49
CA LEU A 102 7.66 -8.53 2.65
C LEU A 102 6.34 -7.81 2.37
N VAL A 103 5.62 -8.23 1.34
CA VAL A 103 4.30 -7.70 0.98
C VAL A 103 3.29 -8.04 2.09
N GLY A 104 3.27 -9.28 2.56
CA GLY A 104 2.44 -9.73 3.67
C GLY A 104 2.71 -8.92 4.94
N LEU A 105 3.98 -8.74 5.30
CA LEU A 105 4.39 -7.92 6.45
C LEU A 105 3.91 -6.47 6.30
N GLY A 106 4.10 -5.87 5.12
CA GLY A 106 3.62 -4.51 4.83
C GLY A 106 2.10 -4.38 5.00
N ASN A 107 1.34 -5.38 4.54
CA ASN A 107 -0.11 -5.43 4.72
C ASN A 107 -0.51 -5.60 6.18
N THR A 108 0.17 -6.48 6.94
CA THR A 108 -0.08 -6.64 8.38
C THR A 108 0.13 -5.32 9.11
N ILE A 109 1.25 -4.65 8.88
CA ILE A 109 1.53 -3.34 9.49
C ILE A 109 0.43 -2.34 9.14
N ARG A 110 0.05 -2.25 7.86
CA ARG A 110 -1.02 -1.35 7.41
C ARG A 110 -2.33 -1.63 8.14
N VAL A 111 -2.79 -2.88 8.15
CA VAL A 111 -4.03 -3.28 8.80
C VAL A 111 -3.98 -3.06 10.30
N THR A 112 -2.85 -3.37 10.96
CA THR A 112 -2.67 -3.14 12.39
C THR A 112 -2.70 -1.66 12.75
N VAL A 113 -2.04 -0.79 11.97
CA VAL A 113 -2.04 0.67 12.22
C VAL A 113 -3.47 1.22 12.16
N PHE A 114 -4.21 0.96 11.08
CA PHE A 114 -5.59 1.41 10.97
C PHE A 114 -6.51 0.74 12.00
N GLY A 115 -6.30 -0.55 12.27
CA GLY A 115 -7.05 -1.31 13.26
C GLY A 115 -6.89 -0.75 14.66
N VAL A 116 -5.67 -0.42 15.10
CA VAL A 116 -5.40 0.18 16.42
C VAL A 116 -6.04 1.56 16.52
N ILE A 117 -5.90 2.40 15.49
CA ILE A 117 -6.50 3.75 15.49
C ILE A 117 -8.02 3.65 15.63
N LEU A 118 -8.67 2.86 14.77
CA LEU A 118 -10.13 2.70 14.78
C LEU A 118 -10.64 2.02 16.05
N ALA A 119 -9.95 0.98 16.53
CA ALA A 119 -10.31 0.30 17.78
C ALA A 119 -10.16 1.23 18.99
N THR A 120 -9.15 2.10 19.01
CA THR A 120 -8.97 3.09 20.07
C THR A 120 -10.12 4.09 20.05
N ILE A 121 -10.41 4.67 18.89
CA ILE A 121 -11.50 5.64 18.74
C ILE A 121 -12.85 5.03 19.17
N LEU A 122 -13.22 3.89 18.59
CA LEU A 122 -14.48 3.20 18.90
C LEU A 122 -14.51 2.73 20.37
N GLY A 123 -13.42 2.14 20.86
CA GLY A 123 -13.29 1.68 22.23
C GLY A 123 -13.43 2.82 23.25
N THR A 124 -12.84 3.98 22.97
CA THR A 124 -13.01 5.17 23.81
C THR A 124 -14.45 5.66 23.80
N PHE A 125 -15.10 5.78 22.63
CA PHE A 125 -16.50 6.22 22.56
C PHE A 125 -17.44 5.26 23.30
N VAL A 126 -17.29 3.95 23.07
CA VAL A 126 -18.09 2.93 23.76
C VAL A 126 -17.80 2.92 25.27
N GLY A 127 -16.54 3.12 25.66
CA GLY A 127 -16.13 3.24 27.06
C GLY A 127 -16.80 4.43 27.77
N ILE A 128 -16.82 5.60 27.13
CA ILE A 128 -17.51 6.79 27.63
C ILE A 128 -19.02 6.55 27.68
N ALA A 129 -19.61 5.98 26.62
CA ALA A 129 -21.04 5.68 26.54
C ALA A 129 -21.49 4.75 27.68
N ARG A 130 -20.65 3.79 28.06
CA ARG A 130 -20.93 2.88 29.17
C ARG A 130 -20.99 3.57 30.53
N LEU A 131 -20.18 4.62 30.73
CA LEU A 131 -20.17 5.45 31.94
C LEU A 131 -21.25 6.54 31.96
N SER A 132 -22.03 6.67 30.88
CA SER A 132 -23.12 7.65 30.79
C SER A 132 -24.18 7.39 31.86
N SER A 133 -24.71 8.48 32.45
CA SER A 133 -25.85 8.43 33.37
C SER A 133 -27.15 8.04 32.68
N ASN A 134 -27.21 8.11 31.34
CA ASN A 134 -28.36 7.68 30.57
C ASN A 134 -28.41 6.14 30.48
N TRP A 135 -29.41 5.55 31.13
CA TRP A 135 -29.61 4.10 31.18
C TRP A 135 -29.66 3.46 29.79
N LEU A 136 -30.27 4.10 28.79
CA LEU A 136 -30.39 3.52 27.46
C LEU A 136 -29.02 3.43 26.77
N ILE A 137 -28.24 4.50 26.83
CA ILE A 137 -26.90 4.57 26.21
C ILE A 137 -25.95 3.59 26.91
N SER A 138 -25.96 3.58 28.25
CA SER A 138 -25.13 2.66 29.03
C SER A 138 -25.49 1.20 28.78
N SER A 139 -26.79 0.89 28.65
CA SER A 139 -27.27 -0.47 28.38
C SER A 139 -26.92 -0.96 26.97
N ILE A 140 -27.06 -0.10 25.94
CA ILE A 140 -26.67 -0.44 24.56
C ILE A 140 -25.15 -0.67 24.48
N ALA A 141 -24.36 0.22 25.09
CA ALA A 141 -22.90 0.08 25.11
C ALA A 141 -22.47 -1.22 25.81
N LYS A 142 -23.13 -1.57 26.93
CA LYS A 142 -22.89 -2.84 27.63
C LYS A 142 -23.20 -4.05 26.75
N TRP A 143 -24.36 -4.08 26.11
CA TRP A 143 -24.75 -5.16 25.19
C TRP A 143 -23.75 -5.34 24.04
N TYR A 144 -23.35 -4.23 23.41
CA TYR A 144 -22.35 -4.25 22.35
C TYR A 144 -21.02 -4.87 22.83
N VAL A 145 -20.50 -4.43 23.98
CA VAL A 145 -19.24 -4.95 24.53
C VAL A 145 -19.36 -6.43 24.89
N ASP A 146 -20.46 -6.83 25.53
CA ASP A 146 -20.69 -8.21 25.94
C ASP A 146 -20.77 -9.15 24.72
N ILE A 147 -21.46 -8.76 23.64
CA ILE A 147 -21.47 -9.54 22.40
C ILE A 147 -20.08 -9.63 21.79
N MET A 148 -19.40 -8.49 21.63
CA MET A 148 -18.10 -8.46 20.94
C MET A 148 -17.01 -9.24 21.67
N ARG A 149 -17.04 -9.27 23.01
CA ARG A 149 -16.03 -9.99 23.82
C ARG A 149 -16.36 -11.46 24.05
N ASN A 150 -17.63 -11.85 24.04
CA ASN A 150 -18.05 -13.22 24.32
C ASN A 150 -18.30 -14.06 23.06
N THR A 151 -18.34 -13.45 21.88
CA THR A 151 -18.52 -14.18 20.61
C THR A 151 -17.18 -14.64 20.07
N PRO A 152 -17.03 -15.91 19.62
CA PRO A 152 -15.81 -16.38 18.97
C PRO A 152 -15.46 -15.51 17.75
N LEU A 153 -14.20 -15.09 17.65
CA LEU A 153 -13.72 -14.26 16.53
C LEU A 153 -14.00 -14.93 15.18
N LEU A 154 -13.85 -16.25 15.10
CA LEU A 154 -14.13 -17.00 13.88
C LEU A 154 -15.60 -16.86 13.44
N LEU A 155 -16.54 -16.90 14.39
CA LEU A 155 -17.96 -16.70 14.09
C LEU A 155 -18.22 -15.27 13.58
N GLN A 156 -17.57 -14.27 14.19
CA GLN A 156 -17.66 -12.88 13.74
C GLN A 156 -17.15 -12.73 12.30
N LEU A 157 -16.01 -13.35 11.97
CA LEU A 157 -15.46 -13.33 10.61
C LEU A 157 -16.38 -14.01 9.60
N PHE A 158 -16.95 -15.17 9.94
CA PHE A 158 -17.91 -15.83 9.05
C PHE A 158 -19.19 -15.03 8.88
N PHE A 159 -19.74 -14.47 9.95
CA PHE A 159 -20.92 -13.61 9.85
C PHE A 159 -20.64 -12.38 8.98
N LEU A 160 -19.49 -11.73 9.17
CA LEU A 160 -19.11 -10.59 8.32
C LEU A 160 -18.93 -11.02 6.86
N PHE A 161 -18.24 -12.12 6.60
CA PHE A 161 -18.00 -12.57 5.23
C PHE A 161 -19.30 -13.00 4.53
N PHE A 162 -20.04 -13.95 5.11
CA PHE A 162 -21.23 -14.53 4.48
C PHE A 162 -22.48 -13.65 4.63
N GLY A 163 -22.64 -12.98 5.77
CA GLY A 163 -23.84 -12.20 6.09
C GLY A 163 -23.76 -10.73 5.66
N VAL A 164 -22.56 -10.18 5.47
CA VAL A 164 -22.37 -8.77 5.08
C VAL A 164 -21.67 -8.67 3.72
N ILE A 165 -20.46 -9.21 3.58
CA ILE A 165 -19.64 -9.01 2.37
C ILE A 165 -20.27 -9.63 1.12
N LEU A 166 -20.73 -10.89 1.18
CA LEU A 166 -21.37 -11.54 0.02
C LEU A 166 -22.71 -10.92 -0.38
N LEU A 167 -23.32 -10.12 0.49
CA LEU A 167 -24.54 -9.37 0.17
C LEU A 167 -24.26 -8.17 -0.74
N PHE A 168 -23.00 -7.71 -0.83
CA PHE A 168 -22.59 -6.70 -1.79
C PHE A 168 -22.54 -7.26 -3.21
N PRO A 169 -22.72 -6.41 -4.24
CA PRO A 169 -22.69 -6.85 -5.62
C PRO A 169 -21.29 -7.36 -6.02
N PRO A 170 -21.23 -8.34 -6.94
CA PRO A 170 -19.97 -8.75 -7.56
C PRO A 170 -19.33 -7.57 -8.31
N ILE A 171 -18.04 -7.67 -8.57
CA ILE A 171 -17.24 -6.57 -9.15
C ILE A 171 -17.81 -6.10 -10.50
N SER A 172 -18.38 -7.01 -11.28
CA SER A 172 -19.01 -6.73 -12.57
C SER A 172 -20.25 -5.84 -12.47
N GLU A 173 -20.87 -5.76 -11.29
CA GLU A 173 -22.08 -4.99 -11.03
C GLU A 173 -21.86 -3.97 -9.90
N ALA A 174 -20.63 -3.49 -9.75
CA ALA A 174 -20.27 -2.60 -8.66
C ALA A 174 -21.17 -1.35 -8.64
N ILE A 175 -21.77 -1.07 -7.48
CA ILE A 175 -22.69 0.06 -7.34
C ILE A 175 -21.88 1.35 -7.26
N GLN A 176 -22.25 2.31 -8.10
CA GLN A 176 -21.73 3.67 -8.05
C GLN A 176 -22.45 4.47 -6.95
N LEU A 177 -21.70 5.00 -6.00
CA LEU A 177 -22.26 5.76 -4.88
C LEU A 177 -22.59 7.19 -5.31
N PHE A 178 -23.88 7.55 -5.34
CA PHE A 178 -24.35 8.93 -5.57
C PHE A 178 -23.85 9.57 -6.88
N GLY A 179 -23.57 8.77 -7.93
CA GLY A 179 -23.01 9.25 -9.20
C GLY A 179 -21.57 9.76 -9.09
N LEU A 180 -20.92 9.59 -7.94
CA LEU A 180 -19.50 9.89 -7.75
C LEU A 180 -18.67 8.66 -8.16
N PRO A 181 -17.38 8.80 -8.50
CA PRO A 181 -16.51 7.69 -8.92
C PRO A 181 -16.09 6.75 -7.77
N PHE A 182 -16.99 6.54 -6.80
CA PHE A 182 -16.83 5.56 -5.72
C PHE A 182 -17.62 4.30 -6.08
N TYR A 183 -16.92 3.17 -6.18
CA TYR A 183 -17.52 1.88 -6.53
C TYR A 183 -17.48 0.95 -5.33
N LEU A 184 -18.62 0.34 -5.05
CA LEU A 184 -18.79 -0.58 -3.94
C LEU A 184 -19.02 -2.00 -4.46
N SER A 185 -18.21 -2.94 -3.99
CA SER A 185 -18.25 -4.34 -4.42
C SER A 185 -17.91 -5.30 -3.28
N GLN A 186 -18.03 -6.60 -3.52
CA GLN A 186 -17.55 -7.64 -2.60
C GLN A 186 -16.04 -7.54 -2.27
N ARG A 187 -15.24 -6.86 -3.11
CA ARG A 187 -13.81 -6.58 -2.83
C ARG A 187 -13.57 -5.33 -1.99
N GLY A 188 -14.64 -4.63 -1.58
CA GLY A 188 -14.58 -3.40 -0.80
C GLY A 188 -14.90 -2.16 -1.63
N ILE A 189 -14.35 -1.02 -1.19
CA ILE A 189 -14.60 0.31 -1.75
C ILE A 189 -13.43 0.69 -2.65
N ASN A 190 -13.70 0.84 -3.95
CA ASN A 190 -12.77 1.45 -4.89
C ASN A 190 -13.04 2.95 -4.92
N MET A 191 -12.02 3.73 -4.60
CA MET A 191 -12.05 5.19 -4.62
C MET A 191 -11.09 5.74 -5.66
N PRO A 192 -11.40 6.89 -6.28
CA PRO A 192 -10.49 7.50 -7.23
C PRO A 192 -9.21 7.93 -6.51
N TRP A 193 -8.07 7.80 -7.18
CA TRP A 193 -6.83 8.38 -6.70
C TRP A 193 -6.38 9.52 -7.62
N PHE A 194 -5.71 10.51 -7.05
CA PHE A 194 -5.15 11.61 -7.83
C PHE A 194 -3.98 11.11 -8.68
N VAL A 195 -4.15 11.20 -10.00
CA VAL A 195 -3.07 10.95 -10.96
C VAL A 195 -2.61 12.29 -11.52
N PHE A 196 -1.35 12.64 -11.23
CA PHE A 196 -0.73 13.85 -11.77
C PHE A 196 -0.22 13.58 -13.18
N MET A 197 -0.76 14.30 -14.16
CA MET A 197 -0.28 14.24 -15.54
C MET A 197 1.00 15.06 -15.72
N PRO A 198 1.79 14.84 -16.78
CA PRO A 198 3.00 15.64 -17.05
C PRO A 198 2.76 17.16 -17.12
N SER A 199 1.55 17.59 -17.49
CA SER A 199 1.11 19.00 -17.48
C SER A 199 0.87 19.58 -16.08
N ALA A 200 0.70 18.73 -15.05
CA ALA A 200 0.48 19.16 -13.67
C ALA A 200 1.68 19.94 -13.12
N GLY A 201 2.91 19.66 -13.59
CA GLY A 201 4.10 20.40 -13.20
C GLY A 201 4.05 21.88 -13.59
N ILE A 202 3.49 22.19 -14.76
CA ILE A 202 3.31 23.57 -15.23
C ILE A 202 2.29 24.28 -14.35
N TRP A 203 1.17 23.63 -14.04
CA TRP A 203 0.15 24.20 -13.16
C TRP A 203 0.65 24.44 -11.74
N LEU A 204 1.42 23.50 -11.18
CA LEU A 204 2.07 23.66 -9.89
C LEU A 204 2.99 24.89 -9.87
N ALA A 205 3.72 25.16 -10.95
CA ALA A 205 4.53 26.36 -11.07
C ALA A 205 3.69 27.65 -11.04
N PHE A 206 2.52 27.66 -11.71
CA PHE A 206 1.57 28.77 -11.61
C PHE A 206 0.98 28.91 -10.22
N LEU A 207 0.70 27.80 -9.53
CA LEU A 207 0.17 27.79 -8.17
C LEU A 207 1.21 28.36 -7.18
N VAL A 208 2.47 27.94 -7.28
CA VAL A 208 3.58 28.50 -6.50
C VAL A 208 3.76 29.98 -6.82
N GLY A 209 3.74 30.37 -8.10
CA GLY A 209 3.80 31.76 -8.53
C GLY A 209 2.65 32.60 -7.96
N ALA A 210 1.43 32.06 -7.92
CA ALA A 210 0.26 32.71 -7.35
C ALA A 210 0.42 32.93 -5.84
N ILE A 211 0.95 31.95 -5.10
CA ILE A 211 1.24 32.08 -3.67
C ILE A 211 2.29 33.17 -3.43
N VAL A 212 3.38 33.18 -4.21
CA VAL A 212 4.43 34.20 -4.10
C VAL A 212 3.87 35.59 -4.39
N LEU A 213 3.09 35.74 -5.46
CA LEU A 213 2.45 37.01 -5.81
C LEU A 213 1.48 37.47 -4.72
N ALA A 214 0.68 36.55 -4.16
CA ALA A 214 -0.25 36.83 -3.07
C ALA A 214 0.49 37.33 -1.82
N LEU A 215 1.61 36.71 -1.45
CA LEU A 215 2.45 37.14 -0.33
C LEU A 215 3.08 38.52 -0.58
N VAL A 216 3.60 38.77 -1.79
CA VAL A 216 4.19 40.06 -2.17
C VAL A 216 3.13 41.16 -2.10
N LEU A 217 1.95 40.95 -2.67
CA LEU A 217 0.85 41.91 -2.63
C LEU A 217 0.36 42.16 -1.20
N TRP A 218 0.29 41.12 -0.37
CA TRP A 218 -0.07 41.25 1.04
C TRP A 218 0.91 42.17 1.78
N VAL A 219 2.22 41.97 1.59
CA VAL A 219 3.26 42.80 2.21
C VAL A 219 3.31 44.22 1.65
N MET A 220 3.13 44.40 0.33
CA MET A 220 3.17 45.72 -0.31
C MET A 220 1.94 46.58 0.07
N LEU A 221 0.74 46.02 -0.02
CA LEU A 221 -0.49 46.69 0.42
C LEU A 221 -0.46 46.93 1.94
N GLY A 222 0.13 45.97 2.67
CA GLY A 222 0.79 46.11 3.98
C GLY A 222 1.35 47.49 4.29
N ARG A 223 2.50 47.73 3.69
CA ARG A 223 3.31 48.92 3.91
C ARG A 223 2.65 50.18 3.36
N GLN A 224 1.82 50.09 2.33
CA GLN A 224 1.09 51.24 1.80
C GLN A 224 0.03 51.74 2.77
N GLU A 225 -0.71 50.84 3.41
CA GLU A 225 -1.70 51.20 4.43
C GLU A 225 -1.07 51.90 5.62
N GLU A 226 0.07 51.39 6.10
CA GLU A 226 0.84 52.02 7.19
C GLU A 226 1.31 53.44 6.83
N ARG A 227 1.71 53.67 5.57
CA ARG A 227 2.16 54.98 5.08
C ARG A 227 1.03 55.96 4.78
N THR A 228 -0.12 55.47 4.32
CA THR A 228 -1.24 56.31 3.85
C THR A 228 -2.36 56.46 4.88
N GLY A 229 -2.39 55.62 5.92
CA GLY A 229 -3.40 55.61 6.97
C GLY A 229 -4.81 55.23 6.51
N LYS A 230 -5.01 54.86 5.24
CA LYS A 230 -6.31 54.48 4.68
C LYS A 230 -6.42 52.97 4.59
N ALA A 231 -7.37 52.40 5.34
CA ALA A 231 -7.71 50.99 5.23
C ALA A 231 -8.10 50.65 3.80
N ARG A 232 -7.44 49.64 3.23
CA ARG A 232 -7.69 49.11 1.89
C ARG A 232 -8.06 47.64 2.04
N ASN A 233 -8.91 47.13 1.16
CA ASN A 233 -9.32 45.73 1.24
C ASN A 233 -8.20 44.81 0.73
N ARG A 234 -7.13 44.64 1.52
CA ARG A 234 -6.01 43.73 1.26
C ARG A 234 -6.45 42.32 0.86
N PRO A 235 -7.35 41.64 1.62
CA PRO A 235 -7.69 40.25 1.29
C PRO A 235 -8.36 40.13 -0.09
N PHE A 236 -9.13 41.13 -0.50
CA PHE A 236 -9.78 41.12 -1.81
C PHE A 236 -8.77 41.14 -2.96
N TRP A 237 -7.81 42.06 -2.93
CA TRP A 237 -6.80 42.18 -4.01
C TRP A 237 -5.83 40.99 -4.05
N VAL A 238 -5.49 40.44 -2.89
CA VAL A 238 -4.65 39.24 -2.79
C VAL A 238 -5.37 38.02 -3.34
N LEU A 239 -6.64 37.83 -2.98
CA LEU A 239 -7.46 36.73 -3.47
C LEU A 239 -7.73 36.85 -4.98
N LEU A 240 -7.99 38.06 -5.47
CA LEU A 240 -8.18 38.33 -6.91
C LEU A 240 -6.91 38.03 -7.70
N ALA A 241 -5.74 38.46 -7.23
CA ALA A 241 -4.46 38.16 -7.89
C ALA A 241 -4.14 36.67 -7.86
N PHE A 242 -4.39 36.00 -6.74
CA PHE A 242 -4.21 34.55 -6.61
C PHE A 242 -5.10 33.79 -7.61
N LEU A 243 -6.41 34.09 -7.62
CA LEU A 243 -7.36 33.45 -8.53
C LEU A 243 -7.07 33.77 -10.00
N ALA A 244 -6.60 34.99 -10.31
CA ALA A 244 -6.21 35.36 -11.66
C ALA A 244 -5.01 34.51 -12.14
N VAL A 245 -3.96 34.36 -11.33
CA VAL A 245 -2.77 33.58 -11.71
C VAL A 245 -3.08 32.08 -11.79
N VAL A 246 -3.85 31.54 -10.82
CA VAL A 246 -4.28 30.13 -10.85
C VAL A 246 -5.20 29.87 -12.04
N GLY A 247 -6.14 30.78 -12.32
CA GLY A 247 -7.06 30.69 -13.46
C GLY A 247 -6.35 30.82 -14.81
N ILE A 248 -5.34 31.69 -14.92
CA ILE A 248 -4.47 31.77 -16.10
C ILE A 248 -3.63 30.50 -16.24
N GLY A 249 -3.11 29.93 -15.15
CA GLY A 249 -2.41 28.65 -15.18
C GLY A 249 -3.32 27.47 -15.58
N TRP A 250 -4.60 27.57 -15.26
CA TRP A 250 -5.63 26.60 -15.65
C TRP A 250 -6.02 26.73 -17.13
N GLY A 251 -6.22 27.95 -17.63
CA GLY A 251 -6.61 28.21 -19.02
C GLY A 251 -5.45 28.41 -20.01
N GLY A 252 -4.23 28.55 -19.50
CA GLY A 252 -3.03 28.89 -20.26
C GLY A 252 -2.40 27.66 -20.92
N ARG A 253 -2.62 27.54 -22.23
CA ARG A 253 -1.89 26.64 -23.16
C ARG A 253 -2.12 25.14 -23.05
N SER A 254 -3.04 24.65 -22.22
CA SER A 254 -3.44 23.25 -22.25
C SER A 254 -4.93 23.10 -21.94
N THR A 255 -5.73 22.84 -22.97
CA THR A 255 -7.10 22.29 -22.84
C THR A 255 -7.11 20.88 -22.25
N ASN A 256 -5.95 20.33 -21.87
CA ASN A 256 -5.83 19.00 -21.32
C ASN A 256 -6.00 19.07 -19.80
N SER A 257 -6.93 18.29 -19.29
CA SER A 257 -7.22 18.15 -17.85
C SER A 257 -5.92 17.86 -17.09
N GLN A 258 -5.54 18.77 -16.19
CA GLN A 258 -4.21 18.72 -15.56
C GLN A 258 -4.13 17.69 -14.41
N ALA A 259 -5.29 17.20 -13.97
CA ALA A 259 -5.44 16.02 -13.13
C ALA A 259 -6.80 15.38 -13.46
N MET A 260 -6.84 14.05 -13.48
CA MET A 260 -8.08 13.28 -13.58
C MET A 260 -8.19 12.35 -12.38
N MET A 261 -9.42 12.18 -11.91
CA MET A 261 -9.76 11.16 -10.92
C MET A 261 -10.04 9.86 -11.67
N VAL A 262 -9.12 8.91 -11.58
CA VAL A 262 -9.27 7.58 -12.18
C VAL A 262 -9.45 6.57 -11.06
N ALA A 263 -10.46 5.71 -11.18
CA ALA A 263 -10.59 4.55 -10.32
C ALA A 263 -9.48 3.56 -10.70
N LYS A 264 -8.54 3.33 -9.78
CA LYS A 264 -7.45 2.37 -10.03
C LYS A 264 -7.99 0.95 -9.86
N ALA A 265 -8.46 0.34 -10.96
CA ALA A 265 -8.66 -1.10 -11.00
C ALA A 265 -7.28 -1.77 -10.96
N GLN A 266 -7.06 -2.63 -9.96
CA GLN A 266 -5.73 -3.13 -9.62
C GLN A 266 -5.16 -4.16 -10.63
N ARG A 267 -5.76 -4.41 -11.80
CA ARG A 267 -5.60 -5.70 -12.52
C ARG A 267 -4.96 -5.72 -13.92
N ILE A 268 -4.67 -4.61 -14.59
CA ILE A 268 -3.91 -4.65 -15.86
C ILE A 268 -2.58 -3.93 -15.66
N ARG A 269 -1.49 -4.69 -15.44
CA ARG A 269 -0.16 -4.14 -15.14
C ARG A 269 0.92 -4.59 -16.13
N THR A 270 0.69 -5.67 -16.86
CA THR A 270 1.61 -6.22 -17.88
C THR A 270 0.87 -6.64 -19.16
N VAL A 271 1.61 -6.87 -20.26
CA VAL A 271 1.05 -7.38 -21.52
C VAL A 271 0.51 -8.81 -21.36
N ASP A 272 1.09 -9.60 -20.45
CA ASP A 272 0.60 -10.95 -20.09
C ASP A 272 -0.79 -10.90 -19.41
N ASP A 273 -1.07 -9.86 -18.63
CA ASP A 273 -2.41 -9.65 -18.05
C ASP A 273 -3.46 -9.37 -19.12
N MET A 274 -3.07 -8.72 -20.21
CA MET A 274 -3.95 -8.44 -21.37
C MET A 274 -4.27 -9.75 -22.11
N ALA A 275 -3.28 -10.63 -22.29
CA ALA A 275 -3.52 -11.96 -22.82
C ALA A 275 -4.48 -12.76 -21.93
N ALA A 276 -4.22 -12.87 -20.63
CA ALA A 276 -5.07 -13.64 -19.72
C ALA A 276 -6.51 -13.08 -19.62
N THR A 277 -6.68 -11.77 -19.76
CA THR A 277 -8.00 -11.11 -19.74
C THR A 277 -8.75 -11.34 -21.05
N MET A 278 -8.06 -11.28 -22.18
CA MET A 278 -8.64 -11.57 -23.48
C MET A 278 -9.01 -13.05 -23.66
N ALA A 279 -8.18 -13.96 -23.15
CA ALA A 279 -8.49 -15.39 -23.10
C ALA A 279 -9.81 -15.64 -22.36
N ARG A 280 -10.04 -14.93 -21.23
CA ARG A 280 -11.32 -14.96 -20.50
C ARG A 280 -12.48 -14.35 -21.28
N ARG A 281 -12.29 -13.23 -22.00
CA ARG A 281 -13.33 -12.62 -22.86
C ARG A 281 -13.77 -13.56 -23.98
N LEU A 282 -12.83 -14.32 -24.53
CA LEU A 282 -13.06 -15.29 -25.61
C LEU A 282 -13.49 -16.67 -25.11
N GLY A 283 -13.48 -16.92 -23.79
CA GLY A 283 -13.83 -18.23 -23.21
C GLY A 283 -12.80 -19.33 -23.49
N VAL A 284 -11.54 -18.97 -23.71
CA VAL A 284 -10.44 -19.90 -24.05
C VAL A 284 -9.40 -19.98 -22.94
N ASN A 285 -8.76 -21.13 -22.78
CA ASN A 285 -7.76 -21.37 -21.72
C ASN A 285 -6.40 -20.71 -22.05
N GLU A 286 -6.01 -20.67 -23.33
CA GLU A 286 -4.76 -20.05 -23.79
C GLU A 286 -4.94 -19.42 -25.18
N LEU A 287 -4.40 -18.20 -25.37
CA LEU A 287 -4.45 -17.48 -26.65
C LEU A 287 -3.66 -18.16 -27.78
N ALA A 288 -2.70 -19.02 -27.44
CA ALA A 288 -1.93 -19.81 -28.40
C ALA A 288 -2.83 -20.69 -29.30
N ASN A 289 -4.02 -21.09 -28.81
CA ASN A 289 -4.95 -21.95 -29.51
C ASN A 289 -6.01 -21.21 -30.35
N VAL A 290 -6.08 -19.87 -30.27
CA VAL A 290 -7.12 -19.07 -30.95
C VAL A 290 -7.05 -19.21 -32.47
N SER A 291 -5.85 -19.29 -33.06
CA SER A 291 -5.68 -19.51 -34.51
C SER A 291 -6.20 -20.88 -34.96
N SER A 292 -6.02 -21.92 -34.12
CA SER A 292 -6.54 -23.27 -34.40
C SER A 292 -8.06 -23.36 -34.23
N GLN A 293 -8.63 -22.58 -33.30
CA GLN A 293 -10.08 -22.53 -33.04
C GLN A 293 -10.85 -21.67 -34.05
N LEU A 294 -10.20 -20.66 -34.62
CA LEU A 294 -10.70 -19.91 -35.78
C LEU A 294 -10.78 -20.83 -37.01
N ALA A 295 -9.76 -21.69 -37.21
CA ALA A 295 -9.73 -22.67 -38.30
C ALA A 295 -10.76 -23.80 -38.12
N SER A 296 -11.13 -24.14 -36.88
CA SER A 296 -12.17 -25.14 -36.58
C SER A 296 -13.59 -24.58 -36.52
N GLY A 297 -13.77 -23.27 -36.72
CA GLY A 297 -15.07 -22.59 -36.68
C GLY A 297 -15.70 -22.45 -35.29
N ALA A 298 -14.92 -22.64 -34.22
CA ALA A 298 -15.41 -22.54 -32.83
C ALA A 298 -15.54 -21.07 -32.36
N ILE A 299 -14.84 -20.14 -33.01
CA ILE A 299 -14.90 -18.69 -32.80
C ILE A 299 -15.10 -18.05 -34.18
N THR A 300 -16.02 -17.09 -34.31
CA THR A 300 -16.22 -16.34 -35.56
C THR A 300 -15.30 -15.12 -35.63
N GLU A 301 -14.94 -14.66 -36.84
CA GLU A 301 -14.14 -13.43 -37.04
C GLU A 301 -14.81 -12.20 -36.41
N GLU A 302 -16.15 -12.20 -36.34
CA GLU A 302 -16.95 -11.16 -35.68
C GLU A 302 -16.76 -11.15 -34.15
N GLN A 303 -16.71 -12.31 -33.50
CA GLN A 303 -16.42 -12.43 -32.07
C GLN A 303 -14.97 -12.03 -31.73
N LEU A 304 -14.03 -12.37 -32.61
CA LEU A 304 -12.61 -12.02 -32.43
C LEU A 304 -12.37 -10.51 -32.54
N SER A 305 -13.03 -9.86 -33.51
CA SER A 305 -12.95 -8.41 -33.70
C SER A 305 -13.70 -7.61 -32.62
N ALA A 306 -14.81 -8.14 -32.10
CA ALA A 306 -15.53 -7.55 -30.96
C ALA A 306 -14.74 -7.66 -29.63
N ALA A 307 -13.91 -8.69 -29.49
CA ALA A 307 -13.06 -8.88 -28.31
C ALA A 307 -11.71 -8.14 -28.39
N ALA A 308 -11.34 -7.61 -29.56
CA ALA A 308 -10.05 -6.96 -29.80
C ALA A 308 -9.89 -5.69 -28.97
N TYR A 309 -8.67 -5.47 -28.45
CA TYR A 309 -8.37 -4.24 -27.71
C TYR A 309 -8.36 -3.03 -28.65
N GLN A 310 -9.16 -2.00 -28.34
CA GLN A 310 -9.06 -0.70 -29.01
C GLN A 310 -7.99 0.17 -28.36
N ILE A 311 -6.97 0.52 -29.14
CA ILE A 311 -5.83 1.33 -28.73
C ILE A 311 -5.92 2.70 -29.39
N CYS A 312 -5.99 3.75 -28.57
CA CYS A 312 -5.86 5.14 -29.00
C CYS A 312 -4.38 5.53 -28.92
N ALA A 313 -3.76 5.83 -30.07
CA ALA A 313 -2.35 6.22 -30.14
C ALA A 313 -2.16 7.51 -30.94
N LEU A 314 -1.08 8.23 -30.64
CA LEU A 314 -0.62 9.33 -31.49
C LEU A 314 0.00 8.78 -32.77
N LYS A 315 -0.30 9.42 -33.89
CA LYS A 315 0.36 9.12 -35.16
C LYS A 315 1.88 9.30 -35.03
N ASP A 316 2.63 8.30 -35.53
CA ASP A 316 4.10 8.24 -35.52
C ASP A 316 4.75 8.23 -34.12
N ASP A 317 4.03 7.80 -33.08
CA ASP A 317 4.59 7.71 -31.72
C ASP A 317 5.42 6.42 -31.53
N PRO A 318 6.69 6.51 -31.09
CA PRO A 318 7.50 5.33 -30.78
C PRO A 318 6.90 4.43 -29.68
N ALA A 319 6.04 4.98 -28.81
CA ALA A 319 5.33 4.20 -27.81
C ALA A 319 4.27 3.26 -28.41
N GLU A 320 3.64 3.64 -29.53
CA GLU A 320 2.75 2.75 -30.31
C GLU A 320 3.54 1.55 -30.83
N VAL A 321 4.69 1.82 -31.42
CA VAL A 321 5.56 0.79 -32.03
C VAL A 321 6.07 -0.18 -30.97
N ASN A 322 6.44 0.31 -29.78
CA ASN A 322 6.88 -0.54 -28.68
C ASN A 322 5.74 -1.43 -28.14
N LEU A 323 4.54 -0.87 -27.93
CA LEU A 323 3.39 -1.64 -27.45
C LEU A 323 2.94 -2.69 -28.47
N THR A 324 2.79 -2.31 -29.74
CA THR A 324 2.39 -3.25 -30.80
C THR A 324 3.45 -4.33 -31.06
N ALA A 325 4.74 -4.03 -30.83
CA ALA A 325 5.81 -5.02 -30.87
C ALA A 325 5.76 -6.02 -29.69
N GLN A 326 5.19 -5.64 -28.55
CA GLN A 326 4.97 -6.54 -27.40
C GLN A 326 3.67 -7.36 -27.53
N LEU A 327 2.63 -6.82 -28.16
CA LEU A 327 1.35 -7.51 -28.37
C LEU A 327 1.42 -8.58 -29.47
N ARG A 328 2.20 -8.33 -30.54
CA ARG A 328 2.28 -9.22 -31.71
C ARG A 328 2.79 -10.64 -31.38
N PRO A 329 3.86 -10.83 -30.56
CA PRO A 329 4.33 -12.16 -30.18
C PRO A 329 3.31 -12.97 -29.38
N GLN A 330 2.35 -12.31 -28.73
CA GLN A 330 1.33 -12.95 -27.88
C GLN A 330 0.00 -13.21 -28.61
N ASN A 331 -0.07 -12.96 -29.92
CA ASN A 331 -1.29 -13.14 -30.73
C ASN A 331 -2.53 -12.42 -30.16
N ILE A 332 -2.34 -11.30 -29.47
CA ILE A 332 -3.44 -10.49 -28.94
C ILE A 332 -4.02 -9.66 -30.10
N PRO A 333 -5.27 -9.88 -30.55
CA PRO A 333 -5.93 -9.00 -31.52
C PRO A 333 -6.10 -7.58 -30.97
N TYR A 334 -5.68 -6.59 -31.76
CA TYR A 334 -5.79 -5.17 -31.42
C TYR A 334 -6.18 -4.35 -32.64
N ALA A 335 -6.91 -3.26 -32.41
CA ALA A 335 -7.21 -2.24 -33.40
C ALA A 335 -6.62 -0.90 -32.93
N VAL A 336 -5.84 -0.23 -33.78
CA VAL A 336 -5.23 1.06 -33.44
C VAL A 336 -5.96 2.18 -34.16
N THR A 337 -6.57 3.07 -33.38
CA THR A 337 -7.11 4.33 -33.86
C THR A 337 -6.03 5.40 -33.66
N ARG A 338 -5.50 5.92 -34.78
CA ARG A 338 -4.41 6.91 -34.76
C ARG A 338 -4.99 8.30 -34.84
N PHE A 339 -4.53 9.17 -33.94
CA PHE A 339 -4.92 10.57 -33.90
C PHE A 339 -3.71 11.45 -34.18
N ASP A 340 -3.90 12.53 -34.94
CA ASP A 340 -2.84 13.49 -35.24
C ASP A 340 -2.51 14.36 -34.02
N ARG A 341 -3.40 14.44 -33.03
CA ARG A 341 -3.25 15.27 -31.82
C ARG A 341 -3.62 14.49 -30.55
N ALA A 342 -2.92 14.79 -29.45
CA ALA A 342 -3.02 14.02 -28.20
C ALA A 342 -4.35 14.23 -27.48
N ASP A 343 -4.96 15.39 -27.68
CA ASP A 343 -6.26 15.77 -27.15
C ASP A 343 -7.38 14.92 -27.77
N GLN A 344 -7.37 14.72 -29.08
CA GLN A 344 -8.35 13.87 -29.76
C GLN A 344 -8.27 12.41 -29.28
N ALA A 345 -7.05 11.90 -29.10
CA ALA A 345 -6.85 10.55 -28.57
C ALA A 345 -7.30 10.41 -27.11
N THR A 346 -7.13 11.46 -26.30
CA THR A 346 -7.56 11.47 -24.88
C THR A 346 -9.08 11.62 -24.77
N GLU A 347 -9.70 12.44 -25.63
CA GLU A 347 -11.15 12.61 -25.69
C GLU A 347 -11.84 11.33 -26.15
N ALA A 348 -11.30 10.65 -27.17
CA ALA A 348 -11.76 9.33 -27.60
C ALA A 348 -11.64 8.28 -26.47
N TYR A 349 -10.53 8.27 -25.72
CA TYR A 349 -10.40 7.39 -24.54
C TYR A 349 -11.44 7.73 -23.45
N ALA A 350 -11.67 9.02 -23.17
CA ALA A 350 -12.64 9.46 -22.16
C ALA A 350 -14.10 9.19 -22.56
N ALA A 351 -14.44 9.29 -23.85
CA ALA A 351 -15.72 8.88 -24.41
C ALA A 351 -15.89 7.34 -24.42
N GLY A 352 -14.80 6.62 -24.16
CA GLY A 352 -14.75 5.16 -24.22
C GLY A 352 -14.78 4.63 -25.65
N GLU A 353 -14.24 5.35 -26.61
CA GLU A 353 -13.99 4.77 -27.92
C GLU A 353 -12.81 3.78 -27.85
N CYS A 354 -11.87 3.98 -26.91
CA CYS A 354 -10.70 3.12 -26.70
C CYS A 354 -10.60 2.54 -25.28
N GLU A 355 -9.98 1.36 -25.16
CA GLU A 355 -9.69 0.69 -23.89
C GLU A 355 -8.29 0.99 -23.36
N ILE A 356 -7.36 1.37 -24.25
CA ILE A 356 -5.96 1.65 -23.93
C ILE A 356 -5.56 2.98 -24.58
N TYR A 357 -4.99 3.88 -23.80
CA TYR A 357 -4.37 5.12 -24.30
C TYR A 357 -2.85 5.06 -24.21
N VAL A 358 -2.16 5.37 -25.31
CA VAL A 358 -0.70 5.38 -25.41
C VAL A 358 -0.22 6.81 -25.61
N ALA A 359 0.56 7.33 -24.65
CA ALA A 359 1.14 8.67 -24.69
C ALA A 359 2.67 8.64 -24.68
N ARG A 360 3.29 9.69 -25.23
CA ARG A 360 4.76 9.91 -25.32
C ARG A 360 5.56 9.67 -24.04
N SER A 361 4.95 9.68 -22.86
CA SER A 361 5.63 9.50 -21.57
C SER A 361 4.81 8.76 -20.50
N ALA A 362 3.69 8.14 -20.85
CA ALA A 362 2.84 7.43 -19.89
C ALA A 362 2.54 6.03 -20.41
N VAL A 363 3.00 5.04 -19.65
CA VAL A 363 2.70 3.62 -19.83
C VAL A 363 1.30 3.36 -19.29
N LEU A 364 0.43 2.83 -20.16
CA LEU A 364 -0.78 2.07 -19.85
C LEU A 364 -1.70 2.70 -18.79
N ALA A 365 -2.63 3.56 -19.24
CA ALA A 365 -3.91 3.70 -18.57
C ALA A 365 -4.87 2.70 -19.21
N GLY A 366 -5.20 1.63 -18.49
CA GLY A 366 -6.24 0.68 -18.86
C GLY A 366 -6.98 0.23 -17.61
N GLU A 367 -8.26 0.59 -17.51
CA GLU A 367 -9.38 -0.35 -17.52
C GLU A 367 -10.67 0.48 -17.56
N ARG A 368 -11.55 0.15 -18.52
CA ARG A 368 -12.90 0.70 -18.64
C ARG A 368 -13.82 -0.05 -17.67
N ALA A 369 -14.76 0.69 -17.06
CA ALA A 369 -15.75 0.20 -16.11
C ALA A 369 -16.65 -0.90 -16.68
#